data_AF-A0A7S4HQF2-F1
#
_entry.id   AF-A0A7S4HQF2-F1
#
_cell.length_a   1.000
_cell.length_b   1.000
_cell.length_c   1.000
_cell.angle_alpha   90.00
_cell.angle_beta   90.00
_cell.angle_gamma   90.00
#
_symmetry.space_group_name_H-M   'P 1'
#
loop_
_entity.id
_entity.type
_entity.pdbx_description
1 polymer ?
#
loop_
_entity_poly.entity_id
_entity_poly.type
_entity_poly.pdbx_seq_one_letter_code
_entity_poly.pdbx_strand_id
1 'polypeptide(L)'
;KRYVLVQAKFPQYSNTQYECLVGLFSDLFHQLLQFIPKSTLLQQMKEKMNSSLPVIVEHVIPELKEHFPDIPKVEQLTALESLTRLRQVICSWVFFSSELLNQKAIIMFIDDLQWGDENSISIINALFALKCPIFFFFAVRDNEIHEKLHVKSLISTLASQNPLRKLILEPLDASSVTRIVGEMTGCSENQIESLAKIVAGKTRGNPFFVIQFVGRLYDEGILNFNVDSQKWEYNIDRINAM
;
A
#
# COMPACT_ATOMS: atom_id res chain seq x y z
N LYS A 1 6.09 20.49 -2.75
CA LYS A 1 6.06 19.28 -1.87
C LYS A 1 7.50 18.90 -1.52
N ARG A 2 7.78 18.48 -0.27
CA ARG A 2 9.13 18.06 0.19
C ARG A 2 9.42 16.57 -0.08
N TYR A 3 8.42 15.83 -0.52
CA TYR A 3 8.50 14.41 -0.82
C TYR A 3 7.59 14.07 -2.01
N VAL A 4 7.81 12.89 -2.56
CA VAL A 4 6.91 12.17 -3.47
C VAL A 4 6.42 10.93 -2.73
N LEU A 5 5.12 10.68 -2.73
CA LEU A 5 4.54 9.44 -2.18
C LEU A 5 4.14 8.57 -3.36
N VAL A 6 4.58 7.32 -3.33
CA VAL A 6 4.14 6.26 -4.24
C VAL A 6 3.58 5.11 -3.43
N GLN A 7 2.50 4.52 -3.92
CA GLN A 7 1.81 3.45 -3.21
C GLN A 7 1.52 2.26 -4.10
N ALA A 8 1.74 1.07 -3.58
CA ALA A 8 1.32 -0.17 -4.20
C ALA A 8 0.86 -1.18 -3.15
N LYS A 9 0.18 -2.23 -3.61
CA LYS A 9 -0.39 -3.27 -2.77
C LYS A 9 -0.10 -4.63 -3.41
N PHE A 10 0.39 -5.59 -2.62
CA PHE A 10 0.51 -6.95 -3.11
C PHE A 10 -0.87 -7.61 -3.21
N PRO A 11 -1.23 -8.18 -4.36
CA PRO A 11 -2.49 -8.90 -4.53
C PRO A 11 -2.41 -10.27 -3.85
N GLN A 12 -3.45 -10.61 -3.06
CA GLN A 12 -3.50 -11.88 -2.33
C GLN A 12 -3.60 -13.13 -3.23
N TYR A 13 -4.19 -13.01 -4.42
CA TYR A 13 -4.50 -14.14 -5.31
C TYR A 13 -4.04 -13.94 -6.77
N SER A 14 -3.04 -13.08 -7.01
CA SER A 14 -2.51 -12.90 -8.36
C SER A 14 -1.37 -13.86 -8.67
N ASN A 15 -1.36 -14.36 -9.91
CA ASN A 15 -0.23 -15.12 -10.46
C ASN A 15 0.71 -14.22 -11.28
N THR A 16 0.41 -12.93 -11.38
CA THR A 16 1.22 -11.97 -12.14
C THR A 16 2.45 -11.59 -11.34
N GLN A 17 3.63 -11.97 -11.85
CA GLN A 17 4.90 -11.61 -11.22
C GLN A 17 5.10 -10.10 -11.25
N TYR A 18 5.67 -9.55 -10.18
CA TYR A 18 6.06 -8.14 -10.07
C TYR A 18 4.91 -7.13 -10.17
N GLU A 19 3.64 -7.54 -10.14
CA GLU A 19 2.49 -6.65 -10.31
C GLU A 19 2.53 -5.45 -9.35
N CYS A 20 2.81 -5.70 -8.07
CA CYS A 20 2.97 -4.64 -7.07
C CYS A 20 4.11 -3.67 -7.42
N LEU A 21 5.24 -4.17 -7.94
CA LEU A 21 6.39 -3.34 -8.30
C LEU A 21 6.11 -2.50 -9.54
N VAL A 22 5.46 -3.08 -10.56
CA VAL A 22 5.03 -2.34 -11.76
C VAL A 22 4.09 -1.20 -11.37
N GLY A 23 3.11 -1.45 -10.50
CA GLY A 23 2.23 -0.41 -9.97
C GLY A 23 3.00 0.70 -9.23
N LEU A 24 3.93 0.32 -8.35
CA LEU A 24 4.74 1.26 -7.56
C LEU A 24 5.60 2.18 -8.45
N PHE A 25 6.27 1.62 -9.46
CA PHE A 25 7.19 2.38 -10.30
C PHE A 25 6.47 3.16 -11.40
N SER A 26 5.31 2.70 -11.85
CA SER A 26 4.42 3.49 -12.70
C SER A 26 3.89 4.72 -11.94
N ASP A 27 3.46 4.56 -10.69
CA ASP A 27 3.08 5.69 -9.84
C ASP A 27 4.27 6.66 -9.67
N LEU A 28 5.48 6.16 -9.42
CA LEU A 28 6.68 7.02 -9.35
C LEU A 28 6.89 7.87 -10.61
N PHE A 29 6.72 7.29 -11.79
CA PHE A 29 6.78 8.03 -13.04
C PHE A 29 5.72 9.14 -13.11
N HIS A 30 4.46 8.84 -12.77
CA HIS A 30 3.39 9.84 -12.72
C HIS A 30 3.65 10.95 -11.71
N GLN A 31 4.24 10.61 -10.55
CA GLN A 31 4.61 11.62 -9.56
C GLN A 31 5.72 12.52 -10.09
N LEU A 32 6.71 12.01 -10.83
CA LEU A 32 7.77 12.82 -11.44
C LEU A 32 7.20 13.84 -12.45
N LEU A 33 6.17 13.46 -13.20
CA LEU A 33 5.49 14.36 -14.15
C LEU A 33 4.84 15.59 -13.49
N GLN A 34 4.58 15.55 -12.17
CA GLN A 34 4.10 16.73 -11.42
C GLN A 34 5.20 17.78 -11.21
N PHE A 35 6.48 17.42 -11.37
CA PHE A 35 7.62 18.29 -11.12
C PHE A 35 8.44 18.58 -12.37
N ILE A 36 8.38 17.70 -13.37
CA ILE A 36 9.24 17.74 -14.55
C ILE A 36 8.36 17.64 -15.79
N PRO A 37 8.50 18.54 -16.78
CA PRO A 37 7.79 18.43 -18.04
C PRO A 37 8.03 17.07 -18.69
N LYS A 38 6.95 16.46 -19.21
CA LYS A 38 7.00 15.12 -19.81
C LYS A 38 8.08 14.97 -20.88
N SER A 39 8.21 15.94 -21.79
CA SER A 39 9.25 15.93 -22.83
C SER A 39 10.65 15.89 -22.25
N THR A 40 10.93 16.69 -21.22
CA THR A 40 12.22 16.72 -20.51
C THR A 40 12.50 15.38 -19.82
N LEU A 41 11.52 14.80 -19.12
CA LEU A 41 11.68 13.52 -18.45
C LEU A 41 11.99 12.40 -19.44
N LEU A 42 11.21 12.30 -20.53
CA LEU A 42 11.43 11.30 -21.58
C LEU A 42 12.79 11.45 -22.25
N GLN A 43 13.23 12.69 -22.52
CA GLN A 43 14.57 12.96 -23.06
C GLN A 43 15.66 12.49 -22.09
N GLN A 44 15.56 12.83 -20.81
CA GLN A 44 16.54 12.43 -19.80
C GLN A 44 16.59 10.91 -19.60
N MET A 45 15.44 10.22 -19.67
CA MET A 45 15.39 8.76 -19.66
C MET A 45 16.11 8.18 -20.88
N LYS A 46 15.88 8.73 -22.07
CA LYS A 46 16.58 8.28 -23.29
C LYS A 46 18.09 8.50 -23.22
N GLU A 47 18.54 9.62 -22.64
CA GLU A 47 19.97 9.96 -22.55
C GLU A 47 20.68 9.18 -21.44
N LYS A 48 20.11 9.11 -20.23
CA LYS A 48 20.77 8.53 -19.05
C LYS A 48 20.45 7.06 -18.81
N MET A 49 19.34 6.56 -19.35
CA MET A 49 18.84 5.19 -19.10
C MET A 49 18.68 4.38 -20.39
N ASN A 50 19.34 4.78 -21.49
CA ASN A 50 19.14 4.19 -22.83
C ASN A 50 19.23 2.65 -22.84
N SER A 51 20.26 2.08 -22.20
CA SER A 51 20.48 0.62 -22.16
C SER A 51 19.45 -0.12 -21.32
N SER A 52 18.86 0.55 -20.34
CA SER A 52 17.83 0.00 -19.45
C SER A 52 16.42 0.24 -19.95
N LEU A 53 16.24 1.19 -20.89
CA LEU A 53 14.95 1.65 -21.36
C LEU A 53 14.06 0.51 -21.90
N PRO A 54 14.56 -0.46 -22.68
CA PRO A 54 13.75 -1.61 -23.12
C PRO A 54 13.11 -2.37 -21.95
N VAL A 55 13.91 -2.67 -20.93
CA VAL A 55 13.46 -3.40 -19.73
C VAL A 55 12.50 -2.55 -18.90
N ILE A 56 12.73 -1.23 -18.82
CA ILE A 56 11.81 -0.32 -18.15
C ILE A 56 10.45 -0.33 -18.85
N VAL A 57 10.42 -0.15 -20.16
CA VAL A 57 9.18 -0.13 -20.94
C VAL A 57 8.46 -1.47 -20.89
N GLU A 58 9.18 -2.60 -20.87
CA GLU A 58 8.51 -3.92 -20.89
C GLU A 58 8.04 -4.39 -19.50
N HIS A 59 8.81 -4.12 -18.44
CA HIS A 59 8.62 -4.78 -17.15
C HIS A 59 8.49 -3.83 -15.94
N VAL A 60 8.64 -2.52 -16.12
CA VAL A 60 8.62 -1.57 -14.99
C VAL A 60 7.53 -0.51 -15.17
N ILE A 61 7.46 0.12 -16.35
CA ILE A 61 6.52 1.20 -16.68
C ILE A 61 5.95 0.95 -18.11
N PRO A 62 5.00 0.01 -18.27
CA PRO A 62 4.47 -0.40 -19.58
C PRO A 62 3.89 0.72 -20.44
N GLU A 63 3.31 1.74 -19.80
CA GLU A 63 2.74 2.92 -20.45
C GLU A 63 3.76 3.77 -21.24
N LEU A 64 5.06 3.63 -20.98
CA LEU A 64 6.10 4.31 -21.75
C LEU A 64 6.21 3.80 -23.19
N LYS A 65 5.59 2.66 -23.52
CA LYS A 65 5.59 2.08 -24.87
C LYS A 65 5.04 3.05 -25.92
N GLU A 66 4.06 3.87 -25.56
CA GLU A 66 3.49 4.89 -26.46
C GLU A 66 4.47 6.05 -26.74
N HIS A 67 5.48 6.23 -25.90
CA HIS A 67 6.48 7.31 -26.01
C HIS A 67 7.80 6.86 -26.64
N PHE A 68 8.03 5.54 -26.72
CA PHE A 68 9.20 4.93 -27.33
C PHE A 68 8.78 3.81 -28.30
N PRO A 69 8.15 4.15 -29.45
CA PRO A 69 7.63 3.15 -30.39
C PRO A 69 8.75 2.30 -31.03
N ASP A 70 9.93 2.88 -31.22
CA ASP A 70 11.10 2.22 -31.84
C ASP A 70 12.06 1.62 -30.81
N ILE A 71 11.56 1.24 -29.63
CA ILE A 71 12.43 0.69 -28.58
C ILE A 71 12.96 -0.70 -28.97
N PRO A 72 14.27 -0.97 -28.80
CA PRO A 72 14.82 -2.30 -29.08
C PRO A 72 14.09 -3.38 -28.28
N LYS A 73 13.96 -4.58 -28.87
CA LYS A 73 13.44 -5.74 -28.13
C LYS A 73 14.36 -6.10 -26.97
N VAL A 74 13.78 -6.46 -25.84
CA VAL A 74 14.54 -6.97 -24.70
C VAL A 74 15.21 -8.28 -25.09
N GLU A 75 16.53 -8.36 -24.89
CA GLU A 75 17.30 -9.58 -25.12
C GLU A 75 16.79 -10.72 -24.22
N GLN A 76 16.57 -11.88 -24.81
CA GLN A 76 16.14 -13.08 -24.07
C GLN A 76 17.34 -13.67 -23.33
N LEU A 77 17.27 -13.68 -22.00
CA LEU A 77 18.28 -14.24 -21.12
C LEU A 77 17.70 -15.43 -20.35
N THR A 78 18.54 -16.14 -19.60
CA THR A 78 18.05 -17.12 -18.64
C THR A 78 17.18 -16.45 -17.56
N ALA A 79 16.40 -17.23 -16.81
CA ALA A 79 15.53 -16.71 -15.75
C ALA A 79 16.33 -15.94 -14.67
N LEU A 80 17.49 -16.48 -14.26
CA LEU A 80 18.34 -15.87 -13.23
C LEU A 80 18.97 -14.55 -13.70
N GLU A 81 19.45 -14.52 -14.95
CA GLU A 81 20.02 -13.31 -15.55
C GLU A 81 18.95 -12.24 -15.76
N SER A 82 17.75 -12.64 -16.19
CA SER A 82 16.60 -11.74 -16.34
C SER A 82 16.21 -11.09 -15.01
N LEU A 83 16.16 -11.87 -13.92
CA LEU A 83 15.91 -11.35 -12.57
C LEU A 83 17.02 -10.38 -12.12
N THR A 84 18.29 -10.75 -12.35
CA THR A 84 19.43 -9.90 -12.00
C THR A 84 19.39 -8.57 -12.75
N ARG A 85 19.10 -8.60 -14.05
CA ARG A 85 18.94 -7.42 -14.90
C ARG A 85 17.75 -6.57 -14.47
N LEU A 86 16.59 -7.17 -14.19
CA LEU A 86 15.41 -6.46 -13.72
C LEU A 86 15.69 -5.72 -12.40
N ARG A 87 16.31 -6.39 -11.43
CA ARG A 87 16.73 -5.79 -10.16
C ARG A 87 17.66 -4.59 -10.38
N GLN A 88 18.66 -4.72 -11.25
CA GLN A 88 19.58 -3.61 -11.58
C GLN A 88 18.83 -2.44 -12.22
N VAL A 89 17.97 -2.71 -13.20
CA VAL A 89 17.19 -1.69 -13.91
C VAL A 89 16.27 -0.93 -12.94
N ILE A 90 15.59 -1.64 -12.04
CA ILE A 90 14.74 -1.04 -11.01
C ILE A 90 15.56 -0.16 -10.06
N CYS A 91 16.71 -0.64 -9.57
CA CYS A 91 17.60 0.15 -8.74
C CYS A 91 18.08 1.42 -9.46
N SER A 92 18.47 1.31 -10.73
CA SER A 92 18.89 2.45 -11.54
C SER A 92 17.74 3.43 -11.79
N TRP A 93 16.52 2.93 -12.04
CA TRP A 93 15.32 3.76 -12.20
C TRP A 93 15.02 4.57 -10.94
N VAL A 94 15.04 3.94 -9.77
CA VAL A 94 14.78 4.60 -8.48
C VAL A 94 15.87 5.62 -8.17
N PHE A 95 17.14 5.27 -8.39
CA PHE A 95 18.26 6.18 -8.20
C PHE A 95 18.16 7.42 -9.10
N PHE A 96 17.94 7.21 -10.41
CA PHE A 96 17.71 8.28 -11.38
C PHE A 96 16.53 9.19 -10.97
N SER A 97 15.41 8.59 -10.59
CA SER A 97 14.22 9.32 -10.10
C SER A 97 14.55 10.20 -8.89
N SER A 98 15.36 9.68 -7.97
CA SER A 98 15.81 10.43 -6.79
C SER A 98 16.72 11.61 -7.17
N GLU A 99 17.59 11.47 -8.16
CA GLU A 99 18.44 12.58 -8.63
C GLU A 99 17.58 13.70 -9.22
N LEU A 100 16.59 13.34 -10.03
CA LEU A 100 15.66 14.28 -10.65
C LEU A 100 14.83 15.08 -9.63
N LEU A 101 14.50 14.46 -8.50
CA LEU A 101 13.69 15.08 -7.46
C LEU A 101 14.45 16.11 -6.62
N ASN A 102 15.77 16.25 -6.81
CA ASN A 102 16.65 17.26 -6.18
C ASN A 102 16.42 17.37 -4.66
N GLN A 103 16.88 16.35 -3.93
CA GLN A 103 16.81 16.21 -2.47
C GLN A 103 15.41 16.00 -1.86
N LYS A 104 14.33 15.89 -2.66
CA LYS A 104 13.03 15.45 -2.13
C LYS A 104 13.07 13.96 -1.85
N ALA A 105 12.48 13.54 -0.74
CA ALA A 105 12.42 12.14 -0.39
C ALA A 105 11.36 11.39 -1.21
N ILE A 106 11.63 10.14 -1.56
CA ILE A 106 10.65 9.22 -2.12
C ILE A 106 10.08 8.40 -0.95
N ILE A 107 8.78 8.47 -0.74
CA ILE A 107 8.06 7.63 0.22
C ILE A 107 7.43 6.49 -0.55
N MET A 108 7.82 5.25 -0.26
CA MET A 108 7.26 4.04 -0.86
C MET A 108 6.37 3.35 0.18
N PHE A 109 5.05 3.41 -0.02
CA PHE A 109 4.07 2.70 0.81
C PHE A 109 3.67 1.39 0.12
N ILE A 110 3.97 0.25 0.74
CA ILE A 110 3.68 -1.07 0.21
C ILE A 110 2.74 -1.78 1.19
N ASP A 111 1.50 -1.96 0.75
CA ASP A 111 0.47 -2.65 1.50
C ASP A 111 0.54 -4.17 1.28
N ASP A 112 0.07 -4.91 2.29
CA ASP A 112 -0.10 -6.36 2.23
C ASP A 112 1.19 -7.13 1.90
N LEU A 113 2.33 -6.69 2.47
CA LEU A 113 3.68 -7.21 2.20
C LEU A 113 3.79 -8.74 2.31
N GLN A 114 2.98 -9.37 3.16
CA GLN A 114 2.96 -10.81 3.36
C GLN A 114 2.54 -11.63 2.12
N TRP A 115 1.91 -10.98 1.13
CA TRP A 115 1.57 -11.58 -0.16
C TRP A 115 2.65 -11.43 -1.23
N GLY A 116 3.76 -10.72 -0.94
CA GLY A 116 4.84 -10.54 -1.89
C GLY A 116 5.57 -11.84 -2.23
N ASP A 117 5.88 -12.05 -3.51
CA ASP A 117 6.70 -13.17 -3.97
C ASP A 117 8.20 -12.95 -3.66
N GLU A 118 8.99 -14.02 -3.64
CA GLU A 118 10.41 -13.98 -3.28
C GLU A 118 11.23 -13.03 -4.16
N ASN A 119 10.94 -12.97 -5.46
CA ASN A 119 11.69 -12.13 -6.39
C ASN A 119 11.36 -10.65 -6.16
N SER A 120 10.08 -10.31 -5.96
CA SER A 120 9.67 -8.95 -5.61
C SER A 120 10.28 -8.49 -4.28
N ILE A 121 10.27 -9.35 -3.26
CA ILE A 121 10.89 -9.07 -1.95
C ILE A 121 12.41 -8.88 -2.08
N SER A 122 13.08 -9.68 -2.91
CA SER A 122 14.51 -9.55 -3.20
C SER A 122 14.86 -8.21 -3.87
N ILE A 123 14.01 -7.74 -4.79
CA ILE A 123 14.16 -6.42 -5.42
C ILE A 123 13.95 -5.30 -4.40
N ILE A 124 12.91 -5.38 -3.57
CA ILE A 124 12.67 -4.42 -2.48
C ILE A 124 13.88 -4.34 -1.55
N ASN A 125 14.44 -5.49 -1.15
CA ASN A 125 15.65 -5.54 -0.33
C ASN A 125 16.83 -4.80 -1.00
N ALA A 126 17.00 -4.95 -2.31
CA ALA A 126 18.07 -4.27 -3.04
C ALA A 126 17.92 -2.74 -3.06
N LEU A 127 16.70 -2.22 -2.98
CA LEU A 127 16.47 -0.76 -2.91
C LEU A 127 16.99 -0.14 -1.61
N PHE A 128 17.02 -0.90 -0.50
CA PHE A 128 17.57 -0.41 0.77
C PHE A 128 19.08 -0.18 0.74
N ALA A 129 19.80 -0.83 -0.18
CA ALA A 129 21.22 -0.61 -0.37
C ALA A 129 21.51 0.70 -1.14
N LEU A 130 20.49 1.34 -1.73
CA LEU A 130 20.66 2.59 -2.47
C LEU A 130 20.92 3.75 -1.52
N LYS A 131 21.95 4.54 -1.82
CA LYS A 131 22.28 5.77 -1.08
C LYS A 131 21.46 6.96 -1.60
N CYS A 132 20.14 6.87 -1.50
CA CYS A 132 19.20 7.92 -1.89
C CYS A 132 18.11 8.12 -0.82
N PRO A 133 17.50 9.32 -0.72
CA PRO A 133 16.49 9.63 0.30
C PRO A 133 15.16 8.90 0.04
N ILE A 134 15.08 7.63 0.44
CA ILE A 134 13.86 6.81 0.38
C ILE A 134 13.37 6.50 1.80
N PHE A 135 12.06 6.64 2.03
CA PHE A 135 11.37 6.13 3.21
C PHE A 135 10.42 5.01 2.80
N PHE A 136 10.56 3.85 3.43
CA PHE A 136 9.66 2.73 3.21
C PHE A 136 8.63 2.63 4.32
N PHE A 137 7.37 2.45 3.94
CA PHE A 137 6.28 2.08 4.81
C PHE A 137 5.73 0.75 4.34
N PHE A 138 5.68 -0.22 5.24
CA PHE A 138 5.08 -1.52 4.98
C PHE A 138 3.88 -1.71 5.89
N ALA A 139 2.76 -2.15 5.32
CA ALA A 139 1.67 -2.74 6.08
C ALA A 139 1.74 -4.26 5.93
N VAL A 140 1.63 -4.95 7.06
CA VAL A 140 1.80 -6.40 7.12
C VAL A 140 0.96 -6.99 8.24
N ARG A 141 0.35 -8.15 8.00
CA ARG A 141 -0.46 -8.85 8.99
C ARG A 141 0.40 -9.77 9.86
N ASP A 142 0.42 -9.53 11.17
CA ASP A 142 1.32 -10.21 12.12
C ASP A 142 1.13 -11.74 12.12
N ASN A 143 -0.11 -12.22 11.97
CA ASN A 143 -0.44 -13.64 11.92
C ASN A 143 0.03 -14.36 10.63
N GLU A 144 0.20 -13.63 9.52
CA GLU A 144 0.57 -14.22 8.22
C GLU A 144 2.10 -14.21 7.99
N ILE A 145 2.87 -13.39 8.73
CA ILE A 145 4.34 -13.28 8.56
C ILE A 145 5.05 -14.57 8.96
N HIS A 146 4.53 -15.30 9.94
CA HIS A 146 5.20 -16.48 10.49
C HIS A 146 5.39 -17.60 9.45
N GLU A 147 4.50 -17.66 8.46
CA GLU A 147 4.52 -18.67 7.39
C GLU A 147 5.33 -18.22 6.15
N LYS A 148 5.75 -16.95 6.09
CA LYS A 148 6.42 -16.34 4.93
C LYS A 148 7.88 -16.03 5.26
N LEU A 149 8.74 -17.04 5.13
CA LEU A 149 10.16 -16.97 5.50
C LEU A 149 10.92 -15.81 4.82
N HIS A 150 10.64 -15.52 3.55
CA HIS A 150 11.28 -14.45 2.80
C HIS A 150 10.89 -13.04 3.30
N VAL A 151 9.63 -12.84 3.67
CA VAL A 151 9.16 -11.57 4.28
C VAL A 151 9.76 -11.39 5.67
N LYS A 152 9.80 -12.46 6.48
CA LYS A 152 10.47 -12.46 7.79
C LYS A 152 11.96 -12.15 7.64
N SER A 153 12.62 -12.75 6.66
CA SER A 153 14.02 -12.49 6.33
C SER A 153 14.23 -11.02 5.99
N LEU A 154 13.41 -10.44 5.09
CA LEU A 154 13.45 -9.01 4.78
C LEU A 154 13.37 -8.18 6.06
N ILE A 155 12.32 -8.35 6.88
CA ILE A 155 12.14 -7.57 8.12
C ILE A 155 13.36 -7.68 9.04
N SER A 156 13.94 -8.88 9.19
CA SER A 156 15.14 -9.09 10.01
C SER A 156 16.37 -8.38 9.45
N THR A 157 16.57 -8.43 8.12
CA THR A 157 17.66 -7.74 7.43
C THR A 157 17.50 -6.23 7.60
N LEU A 158 16.29 -5.70 7.41
CA LEU A 158 16.00 -4.28 7.58
C LEU A 158 16.26 -3.81 9.02
N ALA A 159 15.84 -4.58 10.01
CA ALA A 159 16.08 -4.27 11.42
C ALA A 159 17.58 -4.21 11.76
N SER A 160 18.41 -5.00 11.06
CA SER A 160 19.87 -5.03 11.29
C SER A 160 20.65 -3.92 10.57
N GLN A 161 20.12 -3.40 9.46
CA GLN A 161 20.84 -2.49 8.56
C GLN A 161 20.33 -1.05 8.62
N ASN A 162 19.09 -0.83 9.06
CA ASN A 162 18.41 0.45 8.96
C ASN A 162 17.59 0.76 10.22
N PRO A 163 17.29 2.04 10.51
CA PRO A 163 16.36 2.41 11.57
C PRO A 163 14.95 1.92 11.22
N LEU A 164 14.54 0.79 11.79
CA LEU A 164 13.22 0.21 11.63
C LEU A 164 12.33 0.57 12.82
N ARG A 165 11.15 1.15 12.55
CA ARG A 165 10.12 1.38 13.56
C ARG A 165 8.91 0.48 13.27
N LYS A 166 8.61 -0.46 14.18
CA LYS A 166 7.36 -1.23 14.15
C LYS A 166 6.25 -0.42 14.83
N LEU A 167 5.14 -0.22 14.14
CA LEU A 167 3.89 0.30 14.71
C LEU A 167 2.88 -0.84 14.75
N ILE A 168 2.53 -1.29 15.95
CA ILE A 168 1.49 -2.30 16.15
C ILE A 168 0.17 -1.55 16.28
N LEU A 169 -0.79 -1.88 15.41
CA LEU A 169 -2.14 -1.31 15.45
C LEU A 169 -3.02 -2.22 16.30
N GLU A 170 -3.30 -1.78 17.51
CA GLU A 170 -4.24 -2.46 18.41
C GLU A 170 -5.69 -2.27 17.93
N PRO A 171 -6.61 -3.18 18.29
CA PRO A 171 -8.03 -2.96 18.07
C PRO A 171 -8.50 -1.67 18.75
N LEU A 172 -9.55 -1.05 18.19
CA LEU A 172 -10.14 0.16 18.75
C LEU A 172 -10.69 -0.11 20.16
N ASP A 173 -10.38 0.80 21.08
CA ASP A 173 -11.04 0.82 22.38
C ASP A 173 -12.51 1.22 22.27
N ALA A 174 -13.27 0.98 23.34
CA ALA A 174 -14.69 1.26 23.38
C ALA A 174 -15.00 2.74 23.09
N SER A 175 -14.18 3.68 23.56
CA SER A 175 -14.33 5.11 23.26
C SER A 175 -14.20 5.42 21.77
N SER A 176 -13.21 4.84 21.10
CA SER A 176 -12.99 5.01 19.67
C SER A 176 -14.12 4.39 18.85
N VAL A 177 -14.64 3.23 19.29
CA VAL A 177 -15.86 2.65 18.70
C VAL A 177 -17.05 3.57 18.90
N THR A 178 -17.29 4.09 20.10
CA THR A 178 -18.37 5.05 20.38
C THR A 178 -18.30 6.27 19.47
N ARG A 179 -17.11 6.82 19.25
CA ARG A 179 -16.92 7.94 18.33
C ARG A 179 -17.27 7.56 16.89
N ILE A 180 -16.79 6.41 16.39
CA ILE A 180 -17.12 5.94 15.03
C ILE A 180 -18.62 5.73 14.87
N VAL A 181 -19.27 5.04 15.82
CA VAL A 181 -20.72 4.79 15.75
C VAL A 181 -21.49 6.11 15.83
N GLY A 182 -21.07 7.04 16.70
CA GLY A 182 -21.66 8.38 16.80
C GLY A 182 -21.53 9.18 15.51
N GLU A 183 -20.39 9.13 14.84
CA GLU A 183 -20.18 9.74 13.51
C GLU A 183 -21.07 9.10 12.44
N MET A 184 -21.23 7.77 12.45
CA MET A 184 -22.09 7.06 11.51
C MET A 184 -23.59 7.37 11.70
N THR A 185 -24.02 7.61 12.95
CA THR A 185 -25.43 7.88 13.27
C THR A 185 -25.75 9.37 13.41
N GLY A 186 -24.74 10.25 13.47
CA GLY A 186 -24.91 11.65 13.83
C GLY A 186 -25.31 11.89 15.29
N CYS A 187 -25.19 10.88 16.15
CA CYS A 187 -25.50 10.99 17.59
C CYS A 187 -24.31 11.51 18.39
N SER A 188 -24.61 12.17 19.50
CA SER A 188 -23.60 12.40 20.53
C SER A 188 -23.14 11.08 21.16
N GLU A 189 -21.89 11.03 21.63
CA GLU A 189 -21.30 9.82 22.24
C GLU A 189 -22.16 9.27 23.40
N ASN A 190 -22.75 10.16 24.20
CA ASN A 190 -23.65 9.79 25.31
C ASN A 190 -24.93 9.07 24.87
N GLN A 191 -25.47 9.40 23.70
CA GLN A 191 -26.71 8.78 23.20
C GLN A 191 -26.47 7.38 22.64
N ILE A 192 -25.26 7.11 22.16
CA ILE A 192 -24.92 5.89 21.43
C ILE A 192 -24.01 4.94 22.22
N GLU A 193 -23.56 5.35 23.41
CA GLU A 193 -22.60 4.61 24.23
C GLU A 193 -23.02 3.15 24.50
N SER A 194 -24.30 2.91 24.81
CA SER A 194 -24.83 1.57 25.06
C SER A 194 -24.78 0.69 23.82
N LEU A 195 -25.16 1.22 22.65
CA LEU A 195 -25.04 0.50 21.38
C LEU A 195 -23.57 0.25 21.04
N ALA A 196 -22.74 1.28 21.16
CA ALA A 196 -21.31 1.21 20.84
C ALA A 196 -20.56 0.19 21.69
N LYS A 197 -20.91 0.02 22.97
CA LYS A 197 -20.36 -1.06 23.81
C LYS A 197 -20.68 -2.45 23.26
N ILE A 198 -21.91 -2.67 22.80
CA ILE A 198 -22.32 -3.95 22.20
C ILE A 198 -21.57 -4.17 20.88
N VAL A 199 -21.51 -3.15 20.03
CA VAL A 199 -20.76 -3.17 18.76
C VAL A 199 -19.29 -3.48 19.02
N ALA A 200 -18.65 -2.80 19.98
CA ALA A 200 -17.25 -3.04 20.35
C ALA A 200 -17.02 -4.49 20.78
N GLY A 201 -17.93 -5.06 21.57
CA GLY A 201 -17.87 -6.46 21.99
C GLY A 201 -18.01 -7.46 20.84
N LYS A 202 -18.97 -7.27 19.93
CA LYS A 202 -19.22 -8.16 18.78
C LYS A 202 -18.09 -8.10 17.75
N THR A 203 -17.49 -6.92 17.57
CA THR A 203 -16.48 -6.66 16.54
C THR A 203 -15.05 -6.74 17.04
N ARG A 204 -14.89 -6.87 18.37
CA ARG A 204 -13.61 -6.85 19.09
C ARG A 204 -12.78 -5.61 18.75
N GLY A 205 -13.43 -4.47 18.49
CA GLY A 205 -12.76 -3.22 18.15
C GLY A 205 -12.14 -3.17 16.76
N ASN A 206 -12.36 -4.15 15.88
CA ASN A 206 -11.84 -4.07 14.51
C ASN A 206 -12.64 -3.02 13.71
N PRO A 207 -12.00 -1.95 13.18
CA PRO A 207 -12.73 -0.86 12.51
C PRO A 207 -13.59 -1.31 11.33
N PHE A 208 -13.10 -2.27 10.53
CA PHE A 208 -13.87 -2.81 9.41
C PHE A 208 -15.14 -3.51 9.91
N PHE A 209 -15.02 -4.37 10.92
CA PHE A 209 -16.18 -5.04 11.49
C PHE A 209 -17.13 -4.09 12.23
N VAL A 210 -16.64 -3.02 12.85
CA VAL A 210 -17.49 -1.96 13.42
C VAL A 210 -18.39 -1.36 12.35
N ILE A 211 -17.80 -0.89 11.24
CA ILE A 211 -18.54 -0.25 10.15
C ILE A 211 -19.54 -1.24 9.53
N GLN A 212 -19.09 -2.47 9.22
CA GLN A 212 -19.94 -3.49 8.61
C GLN A 212 -21.09 -3.93 9.53
N PHE A 213 -20.82 -4.10 10.82
CA PHE A 213 -21.83 -4.52 11.78
C PHE A 213 -22.90 -3.44 11.97
N VAL A 214 -22.51 -2.17 12.13
CA VAL A 214 -23.47 -1.06 12.23
C VAL A 214 -24.30 -0.93 10.95
N GLY A 215 -23.67 -1.04 9.77
CA GLY A 215 -24.37 -1.05 8.49
C GLY A 215 -25.40 -2.18 8.40
N ARG A 216 -25.02 -3.41 8.80
CA ARG A 216 -25.93 -4.55 8.85
C ARG A 216 -27.11 -4.32 9.81
N LEU A 217 -26.87 -3.72 11.00
CA LEU A 217 -27.96 -3.40 11.93
C LEU A 217 -28.98 -2.46 11.30
N TYR A 218 -28.51 -1.50 10.49
CA TYR A 218 -29.39 -0.60 9.74
C TYR A 218 -30.13 -1.34 8.63
N ASP A 219 -29.43 -2.11 7.81
CA ASP A 219 -30.01 -2.85 6.68
C ASP A 219 -31.07 -3.88 7.12
N GLU A 220 -30.91 -4.50 8.29
CA GLU A 220 -31.85 -5.46 8.88
C GLU A 220 -32.98 -4.80 9.70
N GLY A 221 -33.02 -3.47 9.73
CA GLY A 221 -33.99 -2.69 10.50
C GLY A 221 -33.92 -2.96 12.00
N ILE A 222 -32.75 -3.35 12.51
CA ILE A 222 -32.48 -3.52 13.94
C ILE A 222 -32.10 -2.18 14.56
N LEU A 223 -31.45 -1.31 13.79
CA LEU A 223 -31.11 0.07 14.10
C LEU A 223 -31.84 0.97 13.09
N ASN A 224 -32.78 1.81 13.54
CA ASN A 224 -33.53 2.70 12.66
C ASN A 224 -33.54 4.12 13.20
N PHE A 225 -33.56 5.09 12.30
CA PHE A 225 -33.83 6.47 12.68
C PHE A 225 -35.34 6.72 12.73
N ASN A 226 -35.86 6.99 13.92
CA ASN A 226 -37.25 7.41 14.09
C ASN A 226 -37.36 8.92 13.81
N VAL A 227 -38.09 9.27 12.75
CA VAL A 227 -38.26 10.65 12.29
C VAL A 227 -39.06 11.49 13.27
N ASP A 228 -40.09 10.91 13.90
CA ASP A 228 -40.98 11.61 14.83
C ASP A 228 -40.26 11.98 16.13
N SER A 229 -39.45 11.05 16.66
CA SER A 229 -38.68 11.27 17.88
C SER A 229 -37.30 11.88 17.63
N GLN A 230 -36.88 12.00 16.37
CA GLN A 230 -35.54 12.39 15.91
C GLN A 230 -34.42 11.64 16.63
N LYS A 231 -34.63 10.34 16.85
CA LYS A 231 -33.70 9.48 17.61
C LYS A 231 -33.47 8.17 16.88
N TRP A 232 -32.28 7.63 17.08
CA TRP A 232 -32.00 6.25 16.72
C TRP A 232 -32.64 5.31 17.74
N GLU A 233 -33.39 4.35 17.22
CA GLU A 233 -34.01 3.28 17.99
C GLU A 233 -33.37 1.96 17.59
N TYR A 234 -33.09 1.13 18.59
CA TYR A 234 -32.48 -0.17 18.36
C TYR A 234 -32.97 -1.22 19.36
N ASN A 235 -33.02 -2.48 18.92
CA ASN A 235 -33.44 -3.60 19.76
C ASN A 235 -32.22 -4.39 20.26
N ILE A 236 -31.88 -4.21 21.54
CA ILE A 236 -30.71 -4.85 22.17
C ILE A 236 -30.79 -6.39 22.11
N ASP A 237 -31.98 -6.98 22.30
CA ASP A 237 -32.14 -8.44 22.28
C ASP A 237 -31.85 -9.02 20.88
N ARG A 238 -32.33 -8.33 19.83
CA ARG A 238 -32.03 -8.70 18.44
C ARG A 238 -30.53 -8.55 18.14
N ILE A 239 -29.88 -7.47 18.60
CA ILE A 239 -28.43 -7.28 18.41
C ILE A 239 -27.64 -8.38 19.11
N ASN A 240 -28.05 -8.79 20.31
CA ASN A 240 -27.37 -9.82 21.08
C ASN A 240 -27.49 -11.21 20.44
N ALA A 241 -28.60 -11.48 19.74
CA ALA A 241 -28.89 -12.75 19.08
C ALA A 241 -28.12 -12.98 17.75
N MET A 242 -27.49 -11.95 17.19
CA MET A 242 -26.64 -12.04 15.98
C MET A 242 -25.23 -12.54 16.28
#